data_AF-A0A521LGU1-F1
#
_entry.id   AF-A0A521LGU1-F1
#
_cell.length_a   1.000
_cell.length_b   1.000
_cell.length_c   1.000
_cell.angle_alpha   90.00
_cell.angle_beta   90.00
_cell.angle_gamma   90.00
#
_symmetry.space_group_name_H-M   'P 1'
#
loop_
_entity.id
_entity.type
_entity.pdbx_description
1 polymer ?
#
loop_
_entity_poly.entity_id
_entity_poly.type
_entity_poly.pdbx_seq_one_letter_code
_entity_poly.pdbx_strand_id
1 'polypeptide(L)'
;MARKLIPAAAMAPGLAGCAMPMAGPIPGTVDDAAATVSRAYDCRLRVDRGRVLARLDRQQRPSFIAASASHAVKSYKAPHACGAAERERVAGELTALARR
;
A
#
# COMPACT_ATOMS: atom_id res chain seq x y z
N MET A 1 15.93 -36.00 -50.98
CA MET A 1 16.55 -34.68 -50.74
C MET A 1 16.28 -34.32 -49.28
N ALA A 2 17.20 -34.64 -48.35
CA ALA A 2 18.18 -33.70 -47.74
C ALA A 2 17.49 -32.43 -47.17
N ARG A 3 17.05 -32.37 -45.89
CA ARG A 3 17.74 -32.33 -44.58
C ARG A 3 17.99 -30.89 -44.07
N LYS A 4 17.38 -30.61 -42.90
CA LYS A 4 17.71 -29.59 -41.84
C LYS A 4 17.46 -28.10 -42.14
N LEU A 5 16.76 -27.42 -41.23
CA LEU A 5 17.35 -26.60 -40.15
C LEU A 5 16.23 -25.94 -39.31
N ILE A 6 16.24 -26.18 -37.99
CA ILE A 6 15.56 -25.36 -36.98
C ILE A 6 16.59 -24.33 -36.49
N PRO A 7 16.19 -23.05 -36.34
CA PRO A 7 16.49 -22.31 -35.10
C PRO A 7 15.18 -21.64 -34.62
N ALA A 8 14.69 -21.90 -33.40
CA ALA A 8 15.16 -21.37 -32.12
C ALA A 8 15.27 -19.83 -32.10
N ALA A 9 14.53 -19.21 -31.16
CA ALA A 9 14.47 -17.80 -30.74
C ALA A 9 13.16 -17.10 -31.17
N ALA A 10 12.36 -16.48 -30.30
CA ALA A 10 12.57 -16.08 -28.92
C ALA A 10 11.27 -16.33 -28.12
N MET A 11 11.39 -17.13 -27.07
CA MET A 11 10.54 -16.93 -25.90
C MET A 11 10.82 -15.50 -25.44
N ALA A 12 9.85 -14.60 -25.60
CA ALA A 12 9.80 -13.40 -24.79
C ALA A 12 9.18 -13.84 -23.45
N PRO A 13 9.96 -14.11 -22.39
CA PRO A 13 9.37 -14.01 -21.06
C PRO A 13 8.90 -12.57 -20.95
N GLY A 14 7.58 -12.40 -20.92
CA GLY A 14 7.00 -11.13 -20.51
C GLY A 14 7.75 -10.67 -19.28
N LEU A 15 8.15 -9.40 -19.27
CA LEU A 15 8.73 -8.73 -18.12
C LEU A 15 7.74 -8.85 -16.96
N ALA A 16 7.78 -9.98 -16.26
CA ALA A 16 7.32 -10.11 -14.91
C ALA A 16 8.25 -9.16 -14.16
N GLY A 17 7.80 -7.92 -14.03
CA GLY A 17 8.52 -6.90 -13.29
C GLY A 17 8.98 -7.53 -12.00
N CYS A 18 10.25 -7.32 -11.66
CA CYS A 18 10.75 -7.58 -10.33
C CYS A 18 9.97 -6.69 -9.37
N ALA A 19 8.75 -7.09 -9.01
CA ALA A 19 8.10 -6.71 -7.79
C ALA A 19 8.88 -7.46 -6.70
N MET A 20 10.10 -6.99 -6.45
CA MET A 20 10.72 -7.11 -5.15
C MET A 20 9.62 -6.62 -4.20
N PRO A 21 9.06 -7.48 -3.32
CA PRO A 21 8.02 -7.03 -2.43
C PRO A 21 8.67 -5.92 -1.62
N MET A 22 8.32 -4.66 -1.93
CA MET A 22 8.57 -3.56 -1.03
C MET A 22 8.03 -4.08 0.28
N ALA A 23 8.90 -4.24 1.28
CA ALA A 23 8.53 -4.67 2.60
C ALA A 23 7.58 -3.61 3.15
N GLY A 24 6.30 -3.77 2.80
CA GLY A 24 5.21 -2.93 3.23
C GLY A 24 4.85 -3.32 4.66
N PRO A 25 4.11 -2.45 5.35
CA PRO A 25 3.52 -2.80 6.62
C PRO A 25 2.80 -4.14 6.56
N ILE A 26 2.92 -4.95 7.61
CA ILE A 26 2.24 -6.25 7.66
C ILE A 26 0.74 -6.01 7.85
N PRO A 27 -0.14 -6.56 6.99
CA PRO A 27 -1.58 -6.33 7.06
C PRO A 27 -2.15 -6.60 8.45
N GLY A 28 -2.98 -5.69 8.96
CA GLY A 28 -3.62 -5.82 10.27
C GLY A 28 -2.75 -5.40 11.46
N THR A 29 -1.53 -4.90 11.23
CA THR A 29 -0.72 -4.27 12.27
C THR A 29 -1.07 -2.79 12.47
N VAL A 30 -0.59 -2.21 13.57
CA VAL A 30 -0.72 -0.78 13.84
C VAL A 30 0.03 0.07 12.80
N ASP A 31 1.15 -0.43 12.29
CA ASP A 31 1.93 0.22 11.23
C ASP A 31 1.14 0.24 9.91
N ASP A 32 0.48 -0.88 9.57
CA ASP A 32 -0.40 -0.99 8.40
C ASP A 32 -1.59 -0.04 8.47
N ALA A 33 -2.21 0.07 9.64
CA ALA A 33 -3.26 1.05 9.88
C ALA A 33 -2.75 2.49 9.67
N ALA A 34 -1.56 2.82 10.18
CA ALA A 34 -0.97 4.15 10.05
C ALA A 34 -0.59 4.46 8.59
N ALA A 35 -0.01 3.50 7.88
CA ALA A 35 0.33 3.63 6.47
C ALA A 35 -0.92 3.81 5.59
N THR A 36 -1.98 3.04 5.84
CA THR A 36 -3.27 3.16 5.14
C THR A 36 -3.86 4.54 5.35
N VAL A 37 -3.87 5.05 6.58
CA VAL A 37 -4.35 6.40 6.90
C VAL A 37 -3.51 7.47 6.20
N SER A 38 -2.18 7.34 6.21
CA SER A 38 -1.30 8.26 5.49
C SER A 38 -1.60 8.27 3.99
N ARG A 39 -1.76 7.08 3.39
CA ARG A 39 -2.08 6.98 1.96
C ARG A 39 -3.45 7.54 1.63
N ALA A 40 -4.43 7.39 2.52
CA ALA A 40 -5.74 8.01 2.36
C ALA A 40 -5.65 9.54 2.30
N TYR A 41 -4.80 10.16 3.12
CA TYR A 41 -4.55 11.61 3.05
C TYR A 41 -3.88 12.02 1.73
N ASP A 42 -2.86 11.28 1.28
CA ASP A 42 -2.22 11.53 -0.02
C ASP A 42 -3.23 11.43 -1.18
N CYS A 43 -4.17 10.47 -1.08
CA CYS A 43 -5.26 10.28 -2.03
C CYS A 43 -6.42 11.28 -1.89
N ARG A 44 -6.33 12.25 -0.95
CA ARG A 44 -7.35 13.26 -0.65
C ARG A 44 -8.69 12.67 -0.21
N LEU A 45 -8.65 11.49 0.42
CA LEU A 45 -9.83 10.86 1.00
C LEU A 45 -10.15 11.46 2.37
N ARG A 46 -11.44 11.41 2.75
CA ARG A 46 -11.85 11.77 4.11
C ARG A 46 -11.49 10.64 5.07
N VAL A 47 -10.77 10.98 6.13
CA VAL A 47 -10.36 10.04 7.16
C VAL A 47 -11.02 10.41 8.48
N ASP A 48 -11.84 9.50 9.01
CA ASP A 48 -12.32 9.58 10.40
C ASP A 48 -11.29 8.91 11.32
N ARG A 49 -10.29 9.69 11.72
CA ARG A 49 -9.20 9.22 12.58
C ARG A 49 -9.69 8.82 13.97
N GLY A 50 -10.77 9.44 14.45
CA GLY A 50 -11.40 9.10 15.72
C GLY A 50 -11.96 7.68 15.69
N ARG A 51 -12.66 7.32 14.61
CA ARG A 51 -13.16 5.96 14.40
C ARG A 51 -12.04 4.93 14.27
N VAL A 52 -10.94 5.25 13.57
CA VAL A 52 -9.77 4.35 13.50
C VAL A 52 -9.16 4.14 14.89
N LEU A 53 -8.92 5.21 15.66
CA LEU A 53 -8.38 5.11 17.02
C LEU A 53 -9.30 4.34 17.98
N ALA A 54 -10.61 4.40 17.77
CA ALA A 54 -11.58 3.64 18.55
C ALA A 54 -11.47 2.12 18.33
N ARG A 55 -10.95 1.68 17.17
CA ARG A 55 -10.70 0.27 16.86
C ARG A 55 -9.35 -0.25 17.35
N LEU A 56 -8.50 0.64 17.85
CA LEU A 56 -7.21 0.27 18.42
C LEU A 56 -7.30 0.18 19.95
N ASP A 57 -6.64 -0.83 20.49
CA ASP A 57 -6.46 -0.98 21.93
C ASP A 57 -5.73 0.22 22.50
N ARG A 58 -6.00 0.56 23.76
CA ARG A 58 -5.38 1.73 24.42
C ARG A 58 -3.84 1.68 24.33
N GLN A 59 -3.24 0.50 24.43
CA GLN A 59 -1.80 0.30 24.35
C GLN A 59 -1.24 0.49 22.92
N GLN A 60 -2.06 0.30 21.89
CA GLN A 60 -1.65 0.44 20.48
C GLN A 60 -1.67 1.90 20.00
N ARG A 61 -2.49 2.76 20.62
CA ARG A 61 -2.69 4.16 20.18
C ARG A 61 -1.41 4.99 20.16
N PRO A 62 -0.50 4.92 21.16
CA PRO A 62 0.77 5.64 21.10
C PRO A 62 1.62 5.22 19.89
N SER A 63 1.71 3.91 19.64
CA SER A 63 2.44 3.35 18.49
C SER A 63 1.84 3.81 17.16
N PHE A 64 0.50 3.86 17.07
CA PHE A 64 -0.19 4.36 15.88
C PHE A 64 0.13 5.84 15.61
N ILE A 65 0.15 6.67 16.65
CA ILE A 65 0.47 8.10 16.52
C ILE A 65 1.92 8.28 16.03
N ALA A 66 2.86 7.55 16.62
CA ALA A 66 4.27 7.59 16.23
C ALA A 66 4.50 7.10 14.78
N ALA A 67 3.86 6.00 14.39
CA ALA A 67 3.90 5.48 13.02
C ALA A 67 3.30 6.48 12.03
N SER A 68 2.13 7.06 12.37
CA SER A 68 1.46 8.07 11.52
C SER A 68 2.36 9.28 11.26
N ALA A 69 3.08 9.76 12.28
CA ALA A 69 4.02 10.87 12.11
C ALA A 69 5.17 10.50 11.16
N SER A 70 5.71 9.28 11.30
CA SER A 70 6.78 8.78 10.42
C SER A 70 6.32 8.67 8.96
N HIS A 71 5.11 8.17 8.73
CA HIS A 71 4.53 8.09 7.39
C HIS A 71 4.23 9.47 6.80
N ALA A 72 3.72 10.42 7.58
CA ALA A 72 3.50 11.79 7.12
C ALA A 72 4.80 12.46 6.65
N VAL A 73 5.91 12.27 7.38
CA VAL A 73 7.23 12.77 6.95
C VAL A 73 7.69 12.10 5.66
N LYS A 74 7.48 10.78 5.51
CA LYS A 74 7.82 10.05 4.28
C LYS A 74 7.01 10.57 3.08
N SER A 75 5.67 10.69 3.22
CA SER A 75 4.79 11.23 2.18
C SER A 75 5.13 12.68 1.82
N TYR A 76 5.52 13.51 2.79
CA TYR A 76 5.97 14.88 2.53
C TYR A 76 7.25 14.92 1.69
N LYS A 77 8.22 14.05 2.00
CA LYS A 77 9.50 13.98 1.27
C LYS A 77 9.37 13.36 -0.12
N ALA A 78 8.38 12.50 -0.33
CA ALA A 78 8.11 11.82 -1.58
C ALA A 78 6.60 11.87 -1.88
N PRO A 79 6.09 13.00 -2.39
CA PRO A 79 4.67 13.11 -2.69
C PRO A 79 4.32 12.23 -3.88
N HIS A 80 3.30 11.40 -3.71
CA HIS A 80 2.81 10.48 -4.74
C HIS A 80 1.38 10.82 -5.11
N ALA A 81 1.17 11.15 -6.39
CA ALA A 81 -0.17 11.30 -6.95
C ALA A 81 -0.95 10.00 -6.81
N CYS A 82 -2.26 10.10 -6.59
CA CYS A 82 -3.14 8.95 -6.42
C CYS A 82 -4.14 8.90 -7.59
N GLY A 83 -4.04 7.82 -8.38
CA GLY A 83 -4.95 7.55 -9.49
C GLY A 83 -6.32 7.07 -9.02
N ALA A 84 -7.30 6.98 -9.93
CA ALA A 84 -8.66 6.58 -9.60
C ALA A 84 -8.74 5.17 -8.98
N ALA A 85 -8.08 4.19 -9.59
CA ALA A 85 -8.07 2.81 -9.10
C ALA A 85 -7.39 2.67 -7.72
N GLU A 86 -6.31 3.43 -7.48
CA GLU A 86 -5.65 3.45 -6.19
C GLU A 86 -6.54 4.09 -5.12
N ARG A 87 -7.19 5.21 -5.46
CA ARG A 87 -8.10 5.91 -4.55
C ARG A 87 -9.26 5.00 -4.13
N GLU A 88 -9.83 4.22 -5.05
CA GLU A 88 -10.88 3.25 -4.75
C GLU A 88 -10.38 2.15 -3.81
N ARG A 89 -9.22 1.56 -4.11
CA ARG A 89 -8.59 0.53 -3.26
C ARG A 89 -8.36 1.05 -1.83
N VAL A 90 -7.75 2.23 -1.69
CA VAL A 90 -7.44 2.84 -0.38
C VAL A 90 -8.72 3.19 0.38
N ALA A 91 -9.79 3.61 -0.31
CA ALA A 91 -11.09 3.83 0.33
C ALA A 91 -11.69 2.54 0.90
N GLY A 92 -11.52 1.41 0.19
CA GLY A 92 -11.88 0.08 0.67
C GLY A 92 -11.08 -0.34 1.91
N GLU A 93 -9.75 -0.18 1.86
CA GLU A 93 -8.84 -0.47 2.97
C GLU A 93 -9.19 0.36 4.22
N LEU A 94 -9.44 1.66 4.06
CA LEU A 94 -9.84 2.55 5.14
C LEU A 94 -11.19 2.15 5.75
N THR A 95 -12.14 1.73 4.91
CA THR A 95 -13.44 1.23 5.36
C THR A 95 -13.29 -0.07 6.16
N ALA A 96 -12.44 -0.97 5.70
CA ALA A 96 -12.14 -2.21 6.41
C ALA A 96 -11.47 -1.92 7.77
N LEU A 97 -10.51 -1.00 7.81
CA LEU A 97 -9.84 -0.58 9.04
C LEU A 97 -10.82 -0.02 10.07
N ALA A 98 -11.79 0.80 9.64
CA ALA A 98 -12.79 1.40 10.52
C ALA A 98 -13.84 0.40 11.07
N ARG A 99 -13.93 -0.80 10.49
CA ARG A 99 -14.90 -1.85 10.88
C ARG A 99 -14.31 -2.95 11.78
N ARG A 100 -12.98 -3.10 11.82
CA ARG A 100 -12.30 -4.04 12.71
C ARG A 100 -12.64 -3.75 14.18
#